data_AF-A0A7K4SEQ0-F1
#
_entry.id   AF-A0A7K4SEQ0-F1
#
_cell.length_a   1.000
_cell.length_b   1.000
_cell.length_c   1.000
_cell.angle_alpha   90.00
_cell.angle_beta   90.00
_cell.angle_gamma   90.00
#
_symmetry.space_group_name_H-M   'P 1'
#
loop_
_entity.id
_entity.type
_entity.pdbx_description
1 polymer ?
#
loop_
_entity_poly.entity_id
_entity_poly.type
_entity_poly.pdbx_seq_one_letter_code
_entity_poly.pdbx_strand_id
1 'polypeptide(L)'
;SKSEANSLRQLINDSQSFSSDLHVPPFSVDSGPAASQVLVMGPDDFIVAAVSSLNRPFGSGIMTPSGVLLNSQMLDFSWQNKTVNHSIPRLQNLIQPRKRPLSFLLPTIVRPSKGMCGTYLCLGANNGDKALSGIVQV
;
A
#
# COMPACT_ATOMS: atom_id res chain seq x y z
N SER A 1 -14.34 -12.79 1.14
CA SER A 1 -14.23 -14.27 1.18
C SER A 1 -14.21 -14.86 -0.24
N LYS A 2 -14.09 -16.18 -0.44
CA LYS A 2 -14.22 -16.79 -1.80
C LYS A 2 -15.59 -16.56 -2.43
N SER A 3 -16.67 -16.65 -1.64
CA SER A 3 -18.03 -16.40 -2.12
C SER A 3 -18.22 -14.95 -2.56
N GLU A 4 -17.74 -14.00 -1.75
CA GLU A 4 -17.79 -12.57 -2.05
C GLU A 4 -16.95 -12.21 -3.29
N ALA A 5 -15.75 -12.80 -3.43
CA ALA A 5 -14.92 -12.61 -4.63
C ALA A 5 -15.64 -13.11 -5.89
N ASN A 6 -16.36 -14.23 -5.82
CA ASN A 6 -17.18 -14.72 -6.93
C ASN A 6 -18.33 -13.76 -7.26
N SER A 7 -19.01 -13.21 -6.25
CA SER A 7 -20.06 -12.21 -6.46
C SER A 7 -19.52 -10.94 -7.14
N LEU A 8 -18.34 -10.45 -6.72
CA LEU A 8 -17.68 -9.30 -7.36
C LEU A 8 -17.22 -9.62 -8.79
N ARG A 9 -16.71 -10.82 -9.03
CA ARG A 9 -16.29 -11.27 -10.37
C ARG A 9 -17.44 -11.26 -11.37
N GLN A 10 -18.65 -11.58 -10.94
CA GLN A 10 -19.85 -11.54 -11.80
C GLN A 10 -20.21 -10.12 -12.27
N LEU A 11 -19.66 -9.08 -11.65
CA LEU A 11 -19.85 -7.68 -12.06
C LEU A 11 -18.86 -7.22 -13.14
N ILE A 12 -17.84 -8.02 -13.47
CA ILE A 12 -16.85 -7.70 -14.50
C ILE A 12 -17.47 -7.96 -15.88
N ASN A 13 -17.39 -6.97 -16.77
CA ASN A 13 -17.85 -7.08 -18.15
C ASN A 13 -16.68 -6.82 -19.11
N ASP A 14 -16.29 -7.84 -19.89
CA ASP A 14 -15.15 -7.74 -20.82
C ASP A 14 -15.41 -6.77 -21.99
N SER A 15 -16.68 -6.42 -22.25
CA SER A 15 -17.08 -5.53 -23.35
C SER A 15 -17.22 -4.06 -22.95
N GLN A 16 -17.26 -3.73 -21.64
CA GLN A 16 -17.41 -2.34 -21.19
C GLN A 16 -16.80 -2.11 -19.80
N SER A 17 -16.19 -0.94 -19.61
CA SER A 17 -15.83 -0.44 -18.28
C SER A 17 -16.98 0.36 -17.67
N PHE A 18 -17.17 0.23 -16.36
CA PHE A 18 -18.10 1.09 -15.61
C PHE A 18 -17.39 2.37 -15.17
N SER A 19 -18.15 3.48 -15.07
CA SER A 19 -17.63 4.72 -14.50
C SER A 19 -17.19 4.49 -13.05
N SER A 20 -15.99 4.94 -12.69
CA SER A 20 -15.59 4.97 -11.29
C SER A 20 -16.30 6.13 -10.60
N ASP A 21 -17.31 5.85 -9.78
CA ASP A 21 -17.99 6.85 -8.93
C ASP A 21 -17.02 7.55 -7.97
N LEU A 22 -15.83 7.00 -7.77
CA LEU A 22 -14.67 7.72 -7.27
C LEU A 22 -14.11 8.58 -8.41
N HIS A 23 -14.41 9.87 -8.39
CA HIS A 23 -13.56 10.89 -9.01
C HIS A 23 -12.16 10.73 -8.41
N VAL A 24 -11.35 9.87 -9.02
CA VAL A 24 -9.92 9.78 -8.76
C VAL A 24 -9.35 10.98 -9.51
N PRO A 25 -8.92 12.05 -8.82
CA PRO A 25 -8.29 13.15 -9.52
C PRO A 25 -7.10 12.59 -10.29
N PRO A 26 -6.78 13.14 -11.48
CA PRO A 26 -5.62 12.71 -12.24
C PRO A 26 -4.42 12.69 -11.28
N PHE A 27 -3.85 11.50 -11.09
CA PHE A 27 -2.74 11.30 -10.17
C PHE A 27 -1.62 12.24 -10.57
N SER A 28 -1.39 13.30 -9.79
CA SER A 28 -0.19 14.10 -9.94
C SER A 28 1.00 13.20 -9.61
N VAL A 29 1.95 13.10 -10.53
CA VAL A 29 3.22 12.36 -10.36
C VAL A 29 4.05 12.95 -9.18
N ASP A 30 3.63 14.11 -8.66
CA ASP A 30 4.33 14.83 -7.62
C ASP A 30 4.10 14.23 -6.21
N SER A 31 5.16 13.59 -5.70
CA SER A 31 5.43 13.30 -4.28
C SER A 31 4.45 12.37 -3.56
N GLY A 32 4.08 11.26 -4.20
CA GLY A 32 3.41 10.16 -3.51
C GLY A 32 4.27 9.53 -2.39
N PRO A 33 3.67 8.77 -1.48
CA PRO A 33 4.41 8.02 -0.47
C PRO A 33 5.45 7.08 -1.11
N ALA A 34 6.68 7.13 -0.59
CA ALA A 34 7.81 6.33 -1.06
C ALA A 34 8.19 5.28 -0.01
N ALA A 35 8.52 4.07 -0.47
CA ALA A 35 8.94 2.96 0.38
C ALA A 35 10.24 2.33 -0.13
N SER A 36 10.97 1.73 0.80
CA SER A 36 12.13 0.89 0.52
C SER A 36 11.83 -0.53 0.98
N GLN A 37 12.43 -1.50 0.29
CA GLN A 37 12.20 -2.91 0.57
C GLN A 37 13.51 -3.68 0.67
N VAL A 38 13.53 -4.64 1.58
CA VAL A 38 14.59 -5.63 1.75
C VAL A 38 13.93 -6.99 1.74
N LEU A 39 14.30 -7.80 0.75
CA LEU A 39 13.73 -9.11 0.49
C LEU A 39 14.87 -10.13 0.50
N VAL A 40 14.80 -11.10 1.40
CA VAL A 40 15.86 -12.10 1.60
C VAL A 40 15.25 -13.49 1.55
N MET A 41 15.87 -14.36 0.76
CA MET A 41 15.56 -15.78 0.69
C MET A 41 16.85 -16.56 0.95
N GLY A 42 16.90 -17.23 2.09
CA GLY A 42 18.04 -18.04 2.51
C GLY A 42 18.01 -19.45 1.95
N PRO A 43 19.16 -20.17 1.96
CA PRO A 43 19.24 -21.59 1.56
C PRO A 43 18.57 -22.54 2.57
N ASP A 44 18.17 -22.02 3.72
CA ASP A 44 17.54 -22.70 4.86
C ASP A 44 16.01 -22.53 4.88
N ASP A 45 15.42 -22.17 3.75
CA ASP A 45 13.98 -21.89 3.56
C ASP A 45 13.44 -20.72 4.41
N PHE A 46 14.30 -19.92 5.06
CA PHE A 46 13.86 -18.67 5.66
C PHE A 46 13.67 -17.59 4.60
N ILE A 47 12.47 -17.01 4.59
CA ILE A 47 12.10 -15.92 3.70
C ILE A 47 11.66 -14.73 4.55
N VAL A 48 12.33 -13.59 4.34
CA VAL A 48 12.05 -12.34 5.05
C VAL A 48 11.71 -11.27 4.03
N ALA A 49 10.53 -10.68 4.19
CA ALA A 49 10.10 -9.51 3.44
C ALA A 49 9.91 -8.33 4.40
N ALA A 50 10.71 -7.29 4.23
CA ALA A 50 10.57 -6.04 4.98
C ALA A 50 10.34 -4.89 4.01
N VAL A 51 9.26 -4.14 4.23
CA VAL A 51 8.95 -2.92 3.48
C VAL A 51 8.77 -1.79 4.48
N SER A 52 9.48 -0.68 4.29
CA SER A 52 9.53 0.44 5.23
C SER A 52 9.40 1.78 4.50
N SER A 53 8.93 2.82 5.19
CA SER A 53 8.66 4.12 4.61
C SER A 53 8.69 5.22 5.66
N LEU A 54 9.13 6.43 5.27
CA LEU A 54 8.94 7.66 6.03
C LEU A 54 7.65 8.40 5.65
N ASN A 55 6.78 7.78 4.86
CA ASN A 55 5.73 8.36 4.03
C ASN A 55 6.31 9.13 2.84
N ARG A 56 6.53 10.44 2.95
CA ARG A 56 7.11 11.24 1.85
C ARG A 56 8.64 11.11 1.80
N PRO A 57 9.30 11.47 0.69
CA PRO A 57 10.76 11.62 0.67
C PRO A 57 11.23 12.53 1.82
N PHE A 58 12.20 12.06 2.61
CA PHE A 58 12.68 12.72 3.84
C PHE A 58 11.63 12.87 4.97
N GLY A 59 10.50 12.18 4.88
CA GLY A 59 9.49 12.13 5.93
C GLY A 59 8.80 13.47 6.16
N SER A 60 8.90 13.98 7.38
CA SER A 60 8.42 15.30 7.78
C SER A 60 9.43 16.42 7.51
N GLY A 61 10.67 16.08 7.11
CA GLY A 61 11.78 17.03 7.05
C GLY A 61 12.34 17.43 8.42
N ILE A 62 11.80 16.89 9.52
CA ILE A 62 12.26 17.16 10.88
C ILE A 62 13.28 16.09 11.27
N MET A 63 14.46 16.52 11.72
CA MET A 63 15.51 15.66 12.24
C MET A 63 15.67 15.87 13.75
N THR A 64 15.81 14.78 14.51
CA THR A 64 16.15 14.87 15.94
C THR A 64 17.60 15.38 16.11
N PRO A 65 17.97 15.89 17.30
CA PRO A 65 19.38 16.24 17.59
C PRO A 65 20.36 15.08 17.41
N SER A 66 19.88 13.83 17.50
CA SER A 66 20.68 12.61 17.28
C SER A 66 20.80 12.19 15.82
N GLY A 67 20.20 12.94 14.88
CA GLY A 67 20.27 12.65 13.44
C GLY A 67 19.17 11.71 12.91
N VAL A 68 18.09 11.48 13.66
CA VAL A 68 16.98 10.62 13.22
C VAL A 68 15.93 11.45 12.48
N LEU A 69 15.64 11.12 11.23
CA LEU A 69 14.55 11.73 10.47
C LEU A 69 13.19 11.20 10.94
N LEU A 70 12.27 12.13 11.23
CA LEU A 70 10.91 11.81 11.65
C LEU A 70 9.99 11.62 10.45
N ASN A 71 9.18 10.57 10.47
CA ASN A 71 8.22 10.27 9.41
C ASN A 71 7.09 11.33 9.31
N SER A 72 6.38 11.32 8.18
CA SER A 72 5.15 12.10 7.96
C SER A 72 3.91 11.21 7.85
N GLN A 73 3.89 10.06 8.54
CA GLN A 73 2.84 9.03 8.40
C GLN A 73 1.43 9.54 8.77
N MET A 74 1.33 10.60 9.58
CA MET A 74 0.06 11.21 9.94
C MET A 74 -0.72 11.78 8.76
N LEU A 75 -0.05 12.04 7.62
CA LEU A 75 -0.69 12.49 6.39
C LEU A 75 -1.57 11.43 5.73
N ASP A 76 -1.41 10.15 6.06
CA ASP A 76 -2.16 9.03 5.45
C ASP A 76 -3.57 8.86 6.04
N PHE A 77 -3.92 9.57 7.10
CA PHE A 77 -5.30 9.65 7.56
C PHE A 77 -6.17 10.44 6.58
N SER A 78 -7.47 10.13 6.55
CA SER A 78 -8.48 10.95 5.89
C SER A 78 -8.79 12.19 6.74
N TRP A 79 -8.83 13.35 6.08
CA TRP A 79 -9.09 14.66 6.70
C TRP A 79 -10.45 15.19 6.25
N GLN A 80 -11.32 15.58 7.19
CA GLN A 80 -12.70 16.02 6.86
C GLN A 80 -12.76 17.41 6.19
N ASN A 81 -11.74 18.25 6.38
CA ASN A 81 -11.81 19.69 6.08
C ASN A 81 -10.82 20.21 5.02
N LYS A 82 -10.20 19.35 4.19
CA LYS A 82 -9.33 19.83 3.11
C LYS A 82 -10.06 19.84 1.76
N THR A 83 -10.32 21.06 1.27
CA THR A 83 -10.92 21.45 -0.01
C THR A 83 -10.04 21.22 -1.24
N VAL A 84 -8.99 20.41 -1.15
CA VAL A 84 -8.02 20.22 -2.23
C VAL A 84 -7.93 18.74 -2.58
N ASN A 85 -8.60 18.37 -3.68
CA ASN A 85 -8.34 17.21 -4.54
C ASN A 85 -8.30 15.82 -3.88
N HIS A 86 -8.97 15.60 -2.76
CA HIS A 86 -9.10 14.24 -2.22
C HIS A 86 -10.54 13.79 -2.22
N SER A 87 -10.71 12.63 -2.84
CA SER A 87 -11.89 11.78 -2.87
C SER A 87 -12.54 11.66 -1.48
N ILE A 88 -13.86 11.39 -1.49
CA ILE A 88 -14.73 11.26 -0.32
C ILE A 88 -13.97 10.63 0.86
N PRO A 89 -13.91 11.30 2.03
CA PRO A 89 -13.10 10.85 3.15
C PRO A 89 -13.55 9.46 3.59
N ARG A 90 -12.61 8.50 3.65
CA ARG A 90 -12.91 7.17 4.17
C ARG A 90 -13.11 7.27 5.68
N LEU A 91 -14.37 7.17 6.12
CA LEU A 91 -14.75 7.30 7.54
C LEU A 91 -13.94 6.36 8.46
N GLN A 92 -13.60 5.16 7.96
CA GLN A 92 -12.79 4.17 8.69
C GLN A 92 -11.34 4.62 8.88
N ASN A 93 -10.83 5.53 8.08
CA ASN A 93 -9.48 6.06 8.15
C ASN A 93 -9.45 7.52 8.62
N LEU A 94 -10.41 7.96 9.44
CA LEU A 94 -10.32 9.26 10.12
C LEU A 94 -9.27 9.23 11.25
N ILE A 95 -8.65 10.39 11.49
CA ILE A 95 -7.65 10.58 12.53
C ILE A 95 -8.27 10.42 13.92
N GLN A 96 -7.61 9.64 14.78
CA GLN A 96 -8.02 9.43 16.17
C GLN A 96 -6.78 9.23 17.05
N PRO A 97 -6.82 9.64 18.33
CA PRO A 97 -5.72 9.40 19.27
C PRO A 97 -5.35 7.91 19.34
N ARG A 98 -4.05 7.61 19.32
CA ARG A 98 -3.47 6.24 19.37
C ARG A 98 -3.84 5.33 18.20
N LYS A 99 -4.62 5.80 17.21
CA LYS A 99 -4.92 5.05 16.00
C LYS A 99 -3.72 5.10 15.04
N ARG A 100 -3.49 4.00 14.33
CA ARG A 100 -2.51 3.95 13.23
C ARG A 100 -3.20 4.29 11.91
N PRO A 101 -2.57 5.09 11.03
CA PRO A 101 -3.11 5.37 9.70
C PRO A 101 -3.13 4.10 8.86
N LEU A 102 -4.02 4.05 7.88
CA LEU A 102 -3.98 3.03 6.83
C LEU A 102 -2.64 3.11 6.07
N SER A 103 -2.04 1.95 5.80
CA SER A 103 -0.75 1.84 5.12
C SER A 103 -0.90 1.13 3.78
N PHE A 104 -0.09 1.54 2.80
CA PHE A 104 0.04 0.88 1.51
C PHE A 104 1.19 -0.15 1.47
N LEU A 105 1.97 -0.29 2.55
CA LEU A 105 3.10 -1.20 2.61
C LEU A 105 2.60 -2.65 2.63
N LEU A 106 2.97 -3.41 1.61
CA LEU A 106 2.48 -4.77 1.36
C LEU A 106 3.67 -5.75 1.17
N PRO A 107 4.44 -6.07 2.23
CA PRO A 107 5.42 -7.15 2.15
C PRO A 107 4.68 -8.47 1.87
N THR A 108 5.01 -9.13 0.76
CA THR A 108 4.27 -10.28 0.23
C THR A 108 5.20 -11.46 -0.01
N ILE A 109 4.85 -12.62 0.52
CA ILE A 109 5.55 -13.90 0.28
C ILE A 109 4.54 -14.89 -0.29
N VAL A 110 4.89 -15.51 -1.42
CA VAL A 110 4.13 -16.61 -2.03
C VAL A 110 4.95 -17.87 -1.95
N ARG A 111 4.32 -18.96 -1.54
CA ARG A 111 4.92 -20.29 -1.45
C ARG A 111 3.91 -21.38 -1.85
N PRO A 112 4.37 -22.60 -2.17
CA PRO A 112 3.48 -23.72 -2.40
C PRO A 112 2.49 -23.93 -1.25
N SER A 113 1.23 -24.22 -1.58
CA SER A 113 0.18 -24.46 -0.58
C SER A 113 0.34 -25.83 0.11
N LYS A 114 1.04 -26.77 -0.52
CA LYS A 114 1.33 -28.11 -0.02
C LYS A 114 2.79 -28.46 -0.30
N GLY A 115 3.48 -28.96 0.72
CA GLY A 115 4.90 -29.33 0.62
C GLY A 115 5.84 -28.13 0.50
N MET A 116 7.13 -28.43 0.29
CA MET A 116 8.19 -27.42 0.09
C MET A 116 8.70 -27.38 -1.37
N CYS A 117 8.24 -28.31 -2.21
CA CYS A 117 8.62 -28.32 -3.63
C CYS A 117 7.74 -27.36 -4.42
N GLY A 118 8.33 -26.36 -5.06
CA GLY A 118 7.66 -25.46 -5.99
C GLY A 118 8.30 -24.09 -6.06
N THR A 119 7.59 -23.15 -6.66
CA THR A 119 8.08 -21.77 -6.85
C THR A 119 7.77 -20.92 -5.62
N TYR A 120 8.80 -20.23 -5.15
CA TYR A 120 8.69 -19.22 -4.11
C TYR A 120 8.86 -17.84 -4.72
N LEU A 121 8.15 -16.86 -4.15
CA LEU A 121 8.19 -15.48 -4.59
C LEU A 121 8.18 -14.58 -3.36
N CYS A 122 9.06 -13.60 -3.34
CA CYS A 122 9.14 -12.60 -2.28
C CYS A 122 9.12 -11.23 -2.94
N LEU A 123 8.14 -10.41 -2.60
CA LEU A 123 7.84 -9.15 -3.29
C LEU A 123 7.43 -8.07 -2.29
N GLY A 124 7.62 -6.85 -2.73
CA GLY A 124 6.94 -5.67 -2.23
C GLY A 124 6.81 -4.67 -3.36
N ALA A 125 6.13 -3.56 -3.09
CA ALA A 125 6.02 -2.47 -4.03
C ALA A 125 6.30 -1.14 -3.34
N ASN A 126 6.88 -0.25 -4.13
CA ASN A 126 7.04 1.16 -3.82
C ASN A 126 6.22 1.90 -4.88
N ASN A 127 5.13 2.59 -4.48
CA ASN A 127 4.37 3.59 -5.27
C ASN A 127 3.03 3.97 -4.60
N GLY A 128 3.00 4.12 -3.27
CA GLY A 128 1.78 4.49 -2.55
C GLY A 128 0.56 3.64 -2.94
N ASP A 129 -0.48 4.29 -3.44
CA ASP A 129 -1.76 3.68 -3.83
C ASP A 129 -1.66 2.61 -4.94
N LYS A 130 -0.59 2.62 -5.74
CA LYS A 130 -0.36 1.63 -6.81
C LYS A 130 0.37 0.37 -6.33
N ALA A 131 0.73 0.30 -5.04
CA ALA A 131 1.46 -0.84 -4.51
C ALA A 131 0.70 -2.16 -4.70
N LEU A 132 -0.61 -2.16 -4.43
CA LEU A 132 -1.44 -3.36 -4.56
C LEU A 132 -1.50 -3.86 -6.02
N SER A 133 -1.81 -2.98 -6.97
CA SER A 133 -1.89 -3.38 -8.38
C SER A 133 -0.53 -3.81 -8.93
N GLY A 134 0.55 -3.14 -8.52
CA GLY A 134 1.91 -3.53 -8.89
C GLY A 134 2.30 -4.91 -8.39
N ILE A 135 1.93 -5.27 -7.15
CA ILE A 135 2.18 -6.62 -6.61
C ILE A 135 1.35 -7.68 -7.35
N VAL A 136 0.08 -7.39 -7.65
CA VAL A 136 -0.81 -8.34 -8.35
C VAL A 136 -0.37 -8.61 -9.79
N GLN A 137 0.33 -7.67 -10.42
CA GLN A 137 0.79 -7.79 -11.79
C GLN A 137 1.99 -8.74 -11.96
N VAL A 138 2.82 -8.91 -10.92
CA VAL A 138 4.02 -9.77 -10.92
C VAL A 138 3.65 -11.20 -10.60
#